data_AF-A0A1D6F4I8-F1
#
_entry.id   AF-A0A1D6F4I8-F1
#
_cell.length_a   1.000
_cell.length_b   1.000
_cell.length_c   1.000
_cell.angle_alpha   90.00
_cell.angle_beta   90.00
_cell.angle_gamma   90.00
#
_symmetry.space_group_name_H-M   'P 1'
#
loop_
_entity.id
_entity.type
_entity.pdbx_description
1 polymer ?
#
loop_
_entity_poly.entity_id
_entity_poly.type
_entity_poly.pdbx_seq_one_letter_code
_entity_poly.pdbx_strand_id
1 'polypeptide(L)'
;MLPLPMAALVSLTITFKLDRSLEYIQGVIGHALENCAGGSSWPSMPIIGALWTQKVRRWHDFIVLSCMRSPFGRDKDAVAQLIRSCFSSFLQSSSSGSDIIANRGVGALLGDSITDQGLRLPMAPGFVYLRTCRTFHDTYFVSEVILKQVIEWAHKLANGWSFNGPPQLKSGRTPLSCAASMAHQVAMLGGGLLCIAGGPLVVQVLYEDTLPTLLLSAREQSLKDPGPVSSTLQGYAMANMLFYCGSLLWGADRSSPVMKLSFLSRRPRVVRNHMDFIAGVLDGHILLGCDPGTWKAYVSQFMFLVVKFVPSWLPDIKLDTLKKIAAGLRSWHEHDLALSLLERGGPQAISVVVETFL
;
A
#
# COMPACT_ATOMS: atom_id res chain seq x y z
N MET A 1 30.51 27.93 -19.38
CA MET A 1 31.70 27.54 -18.60
C MET A 1 31.22 26.75 -17.38
N LEU A 2 31.43 25.44 -17.35
CA LEU A 2 31.14 24.64 -16.14
C LEU A 2 32.15 25.00 -15.05
N PRO A 3 31.75 25.11 -13.77
CA PRO A 3 32.69 25.32 -12.67
C PRO A 3 33.79 24.25 -12.71
N LEU A 4 35.05 24.62 -12.46
CA LEU A 4 36.20 23.71 -12.54
C LEU A 4 36.00 22.35 -11.81
N PRO A 5 35.36 22.29 -10.62
CA PRO A 5 35.08 21.02 -9.96
C PRO A 5 34.12 20.13 -10.75
N MET A 6 33.17 20.72 -11.46
CA MET A 6 32.20 20.02 -12.31
C MET A 6 32.88 19.47 -13.56
N ALA A 7 33.75 20.25 -14.20
CA ALA A 7 34.52 19.79 -15.34
C ALA A 7 35.45 18.63 -14.95
N ALA A 8 36.08 18.69 -13.76
CA ALA A 8 36.90 17.62 -13.23
C ALA A 8 36.09 16.35 -12.90
N LEU A 9 34.91 16.51 -12.29
CA LEU A 9 34.02 15.39 -11.95
C LEU A 9 33.42 14.76 -13.21
N VAL A 10 33.05 15.54 -14.21
CA VAL A 10 32.63 15.07 -15.54
C VAL A 10 33.78 14.37 -16.26
N SER A 11 35.00 14.91 -16.20
CA SER A 11 36.18 14.28 -16.79
C SER A 11 36.55 12.96 -16.10
N LEU A 12 36.53 12.89 -14.76
CA LEU A 12 36.72 11.67 -13.98
C LEU A 12 35.62 10.64 -14.25
N THR A 13 34.37 11.10 -14.27
CA THR A 13 33.24 10.24 -14.60
C THR A 13 33.27 9.82 -16.04
N ILE A 14 33.90 10.50 -17.01
CA ILE A 14 34.08 10.04 -18.40
C ILE A 14 35.30 9.12 -18.55
N THR A 15 36.39 9.35 -17.83
CA THR A 15 37.66 8.60 -17.99
C THR A 15 37.75 7.32 -17.17
N PHE A 16 36.93 7.16 -16.11
CA PHE A 16 36.94 5.94 -15.29
C PHE A 16 36.52 4.68 -16.08
N LYS A 17 37.41 3.70 -16.27
CA LYS A 17 37.10 2.48 -17.01
C LYS A 17 36.13 1.61 -16.19
N LEU A 18 34.90 1.42 -16.67
CA LEU A 18 33.92 0.57 -15.98
C LEU A 18 34.25 -0.90 -16.22
N ASP A 19 34.62 -1.60 -15.15
CA ASP A 19 34.80 -3.04 -15.16
C ASP A 19 33.47 -3.77 -14.86
N ARG A 20 33.26 -4.93 -15.48
CA ARG A 20 32.01 -5.71 -15.44
C ARG A 20 31.70 -6.26 -14.04
N SER A 21 32.73 -6.37 -13.20
CA SER A 21 32.68 -6.80 -11.80
C SER A 21 31.97 -5.81 -10.86
N LEU A 22 31.74 -4.56 -11.30
CA LEU A 22 31.20 -3.47 -10.48
C LEU A 22 29.77 -3.04 -10.85
N GLU A 23 29.07 -3.78 -11.72
CA GLU A 23 27.71 -3.46 -12.20
C GLU A 23 26.69 -3.22 -11.07
N TYR A 24 26.79 -3.96 -9.96
CA TYR A 24 25.93 -3.79 -8.79
C TYR A 24 26.12 -2.42 -8.09
N ILE A 25 27.37 -2.03 -7.84
CA ILE A 25 27.72 -0.76 -7.19
C ILE A 25 27.29 0.42 -8.08
N GLN A 26 27.38 0.25 -9.40
CA GLN A 26 26.98 1.24 -10.39
C GLN A 26 25.47 1.47 -10.44
N GLY A 27 24.67 0.41 -10.28
CA GLY A 27 23.20 0.51 -10.18
C GLY A 27 22.75 1.30 -8.94
N VAL A 28 23.42 1.08 -7.80
CA VAL A 28 23.13 1.77 -6.53
C VAL A 28 23.55 3.24 -6.58
N ILE A 29 24.77 3.52 -7.04
CA ILE A 29 25.29 4.90 -7.16
C ILE A 29 24.46 5.72 -8.16
N GLY A 30 24.07 5.13 -9.29
CA GLY A 30 23.22 5.82 -10.28
C GLY A 30 21.84 6.19 -9.73
N HIS A 31 21.23 5.31 -8.93
CA HIS A 31 19.95 5.61 -8.30
C HIS A 31 20.07 6.69 -7.22
N ALA A 32 21.14 6.67 -6.42
CA ALA A 32 21.43 7.72 -5.46
C ALA A 32 21.64 9.08 -6.15
N LEU A 33 22.40 9.12 -7.25
CA LEU A 33 22.63 10.33 -8.04
C LEU A 33 21.36 10.87 -8.70
N GLU A 34 20.51 10.02 -9.28
CA GLU A 34 19.21 10.44 -9.84
C GLU A 34 18.27 11.01 -8.77
N ASN A 35 18.21 10.39 -7.59
CA ASN A 35 17.39 10.86 -6.49
C ASN A 35 17.91 12.20 -5.93
N CYS A 36 19.24 12.35 -5.81
CA CYS A 36 19.86 13.62 -5.42
C CYS A 36 19.65 14.71 -6.48
N ALA A 37 19.72 14.37 -7.77
CA ALA A 37 19.43 15.29 -8.87
C ALA A 37 17.98 15.80 -8.86
N GLY A 38 17.01 14.94 -8.52
CA GLY A 38 15.61 15.33 -8.41
C GLY A 38 15.27 16.15 -7.17
N GLY A 39 16.06 16.04 -6.09
CA GLY A 39 15.82 16.70 -4.81
C GLY A 39 16.74 17.89 -4.49
N SER A 40 17.80 18.12 -5.28
CA SER A 40 18.78 19.18 -5.00
C SER A 40 18.34 20.54 -5.54
N SER A 41 18.55 21.59 -4.76
CA SER A 41 18.44 23.00 -5.20
C SER A 41 19.60 23.46 -6.09
N TRP A 42 20.64 22.63 -6.25
CA TRP A 42 21.80 22.94 -7.08
C TRP A 42 21.53 22.69 -8.56
N PRO A 43 21.64 23.71 -9.44
CA PRO A 43 21.33 23.57 -10.86
C PRO A 43 22.27 22.63 -11.62
N SER A 44 23.41 22.29 -11.03
CA SER A 44 24.44 21.42 -11.59
C SER A 44 24.20 19.91 -11.34
N MET A 45 23.40 19.57 -10.33
CA MET A 45 23.17 18.17 -9.95
C MET A 45 22.31 17.39 -10.95
N PRO A 46 21.26 17.97 -11.57
CA PRO A 46 20.57 17.35 -12.70
C PRO A 46 21.51 17.02 -13.87
N ILE A 47 22.50 17.88 -14.12
CA ILE A 47 23.49 17.70 -15.18
C ILE A 47 24.43 16.54 -14.85
N ILE A 48 24.91 16.44 -13.60
CA ILE A 48 25.74 15.31 -13.14
C ILE A 48 24.96 14.00 -13.21
N GLY A 49 23.70 14.01 -12.76
CA GLY A 49 22.81 12.86 -12.86
C GLY A 49 22.69 12.35 -14.30
N ALA A 50 22.42 13.25 -15.25
CA ALA A 50 22.30 12.93 -16.67
C ALA A 50 23.61 12.38 -17.28
N LEU A 51 24.76 12.96 -16.94
CA LEU A 51 26.07 12.53 -17.45
C LEU A 51 26.51 11.18 -16.86
N TRP A 52 26.21 10.92 -15.59
CA TRP A 52 26.46 9.62 -14.98
C TRP A 52 25.60 8.52 -15.64
N THR A 53 24.33 8.81 -15.89
CA THR A 53 23.42 7.87 -16.56
C THR A 53 23.82 7.60 -18.02
N GLN A 54 24.40 8.59 -18.70
CA GLN A 54 24.93 8.46 -20.06
C GLN A 54 26.08 7.45 -20.14
N LYS A 55 26.85 7.29 -19.05
CA LYS A 55 28.00 6.38 -19.02
C LYS A 55 27.67 4.98 -18.51
N VAL A 56 26.89 4.88 -17.44
CA VAL A 56 26.64 3.61 -16.76
C VAL A 56 25.63 2.73 -17.50
N ARG A 57 24.77 3.30 -18.35
CA ARG A 57 23.71 2.56 -19.04
C ARG A 57 23.80 2.70 -20.55
N ARG A 58 23.51 1.58 -21.24
CA ARG A 58 23.15 1.58 -22.65
C ARG A 58 22.04 2.62 -22.84
N TRP A 59 22.31 3.67 -23.61
CA TRP A 59 21.46 4.86 -23.81
C TRP A 59 19.96 4.57 -23.95
N HIS A 60 19.62 3.44 -24.58
CA HIS A 60 18.25 2.98 -24.77
C HIS A 60 17.45 2.93 -23.47
N ASP A 61 17.94 2.24 -22.44
CA ASP A 61 17.14 2.00 -21.22
C ASP A 61 17.00 3.27 -20.38
N PHE A 62 18.02 4.14 -20.40
CA PHE A 62 17.96 5.43 -19.74
C PHE A 62 17.01 6.41 -20.44
N ILE A 63 17.07 6.50 -21.77
CA ILE A 63 16.14 7.34 -22.55
C ILE A 63 14.72 6.85 -22.34
N VAL A 64 14.46 5.55 -22.51
CA VAL A 64 13.12 5.01 -22.36
C VAL A 64 12.61 5.26 -20.93
N LEU A 65 13.41 5.03 -19.89
CA LEU A 65 13.03 5.28 -18.50
C LEU A 65 12.80 6.76 -18.18
N SER A 66 13.61 7.66 -18.75
CA SER A 66 13.46 9.11 -18.58
C SER A 66 12.24 9.64 -19.32
N CYS A 67 11.98 9.17 -20.53
CA CYS A 67 10.79 9.51 -21.32
C CYS A 67 9.51 8.98 -20.67
N MET A 68 9.55 7.81 -20.04
CA MET A 68 8.39 7.24 -19.34
C MET A 68 7.90 8.10 -18.17
N ARG A 69 8.73 8.94 -17.55
CA ARG A 69 8.27 9.86 -16.48
C ARG A 69 7.32 10.95 -16.99
N SER A 70 7.46 11.35 -18.26
CA SER A 70 6.68 12.45 -18.85
C SER A 70 5.16 12.21 -18.87
N PRO A 71 4.63 11.06 -19.35
CA PRO A 71 3.18 10.81 -19.34
C PRO A 71 2.61 10.69 -17.93
N PHE A 72 3.32 10.05 -16.99
CA PHE A 72 2.80 9.82 -15.63
C PHE A 72 2.66 11.08 -14.77
N GLY A 73 3.30 12.20 -15.15
CA GLY A 73 3.07 13.49 -14.51
C GLY A 73 1.83 14.23 -15.02
N ARG A 74 1.26 13.83 -16.16
CA ARG A 74 0.19 14.57 -16.86
C ARG A 74 -1.08 13.77 -17.09
N ASP A 75 -0.97 12.46 -17.25
CA ASP A 75 -2.07 11.58 -17.62
C ASP A 75 -2.46 10.64 -16.46
N LYS A 76 -3.67 10.84 -15.95
CA LYS A 76 -4.26 10.02 -14.88
C LYS A 76 -4.53 8.58 -15.34
N ASP A 77 -4.90 8.38 -16.60
CA ASP A 77 -5.20 7.05 -17.13
C ASP A 77 -3.94 6.19 -17.26
N ALA A 78 -2.83 6.80 -17.66
CA ALA A 78 -1.53 6.13 -17.67
C ALA A 78 -1.12 5.67 -16.26
N VAL A 79 -1.28 6.52 -15.25
CA VAL A 79 -1.00 6.17 -13.84
C VAL A 79 -1.92 5.04 -13.39
N ALA A 80 -3.22 5.12 -13.69
CA ALA A 80 -4.15 4.06 -13.36
C ALA A 80 -3.77 2.74 -14.01
N GLN A 81 -3.48 2.73 -15.31
CA GLN A 81 -3.08 1.51 -16.04
C GLN A 81 -1.78 0.91 -15.50
N LEU A 82 -0.82 1.74 -15.11
CA LEU A 82 0.41 1.26 -14.47
C LEU A 82 0.10 0.56 -13.15
N ILE A 83 -0.74 1.16 -12.29
CA ILE A 83 -1.17 0.54 -11.04
C ILE A 83 -1.91 -0.78 -11.34
N ARG A 84 -2.83 -0.81 -12.32
CA ARG A 84 -3.54 -2.05 -12.71
C ARG A 84 -2.57 -3.14 -13.15
N SER A 85 -1.54 -2.76 -13.91
CA SER A 85 -0.50 -3.67 -14.38
C SER A 85 0.32 -4.24 -13.22
N CYS A 86 0.67 -3.44 -12.21
CA CYS A 86 1.35 -3.93 -11.00
C CYS A 86 0.57 -5.03 -10.29
N PHE A 87 -0.72 -4.82 -10.02
CA PHE A 87 -1.56 -5.85 -9.39
C PHE A 87 -1.72 -7.09 -10.28
N SER A 88 -1.88 -6.91 -11.59
CA SER A 88 -2.05 -8.01 -12.52
C SER A 88 -0.79 -8.89 -12.61
N SER A 89 0.39 -8.28 -12.74
CA SER A 89 1.66 -9.00 -12.76
C SER A 89 1.98 -9.71 -11.45
N PHE A 90 1.63 -9.09 -10.31
CA PHE A 90 1.83 -9.71 -8.99
C PHE A 90 0.99 -10.98 -8.80
N LEU A 91 -0.22 -11.03 -9.36
CA LEU A 91 -1.16 -12.14 -9.18
C LEU A 91 -1.06 -13.22 -10.24
N GLN A 92 -0.68 -12.90 -11.48
CA GLN A 92 -0.53 -13.88 -12.58
C GLN A 92 0.56 -14.93 -12.32
N SER A 93 1.53 -14.70 -11.43
CA SER A 93 2.58 -15.67 -11.11
C SER A 93 2.15 -16.80 -10.17
N SER A 94 0.90 -16.83 -9.71
CA SER A 94 0.41 -17.76 -8.68
C SER A 94 -0.22 -19.06 -9.24
N SER A 95 -0.21 -19.27 -10.56
CA SER A 95 -1.03 -20.27 -11.26
C SER A 95 -0.41 -21.66 -11.46
N SER A 96 0.81 -21.94 -11.01
CA SER A 96 1.43 -23.27 -11.15
C SER A 96 1.45 -23.98 -9.79
N GLY A 97 0.61 -25.02 -9.64
CA GLY A 97 0.27 -25.71 -8.40
C GLY A 97 1.35 -26.59 -7.76
N SER A 98 2.56 -26.07 -7.55
CA SER A 98 3.54 -26.70 -6.65
C SER A 98 4.36 -25.64 -5.93
N ASP A 99 4.38 -25.77 -4.60
CA ASP A 99 5.12 -25.00 -3.59
C ASP A 99 4.50 -23.67 -3.13
N ILE A 100 3.72 -23.82 -2.06
CA ILE A 100 3.46 -22.80 -1.05
C ILE A 100 4.83 -22.41 -0.47
N ILE A 101 5.14 -21.11 -0.46
CA ILE A 101 6.03 -20.36 0.46
C ILE A 101 6.91 -19.33 -0.29
N ALA A 102 6.63 -18.06 0.03
CA ALA A 102 7.49 -16.87 0.01
C ALA A 102 7.48 -15.90 -1.20
N ASN A 103 8.01 -16.19 -2.40
CA ASN A 103 8.57 -15.07 -3.22
C ASN A 103 8.06 -14.87 -4.67
N ARG A 104 7.08 -15.62 -5.18
CA ARG A 104 6.78 -15.59 -6.64
C ARG A 104 6.14 -14.30 -7.19
N GLY A 105 5.30 -13.60 -6.42
CA GLY A 105 4.61 -12.39 -6.91
C GLY A 105 5.51 -11.17 -7.10
N VAL A 106 6.52 -11.02 -6.23
CA VAL A 106 7.47 -9.89 -6.30
C VAL A 106 8.42 -10.05 -7.49
N GLY A 107 8.83 -11.27 -7.80
CA GLY A 107 9.65 -11.57 -8.99
C GLY A 107 8.96 -11.16 -10.28
N ALA A 108 7.68 -11.52 -10.46
CA ALA A 108 6.90 -11.10 -11.63
C ALA A 108 6.65 -9.58 -11.68
N LEU A 109 6.47 -8.94 -10.51
CA LEU A 109 6.30 -7.49 -10.40
C LEU A 109 7.58 -6.72 -10.76
N LEU A 110 8.76 -7.25 -10.40
CA LEU A 110 10.06 -6.60 -10.58
C LEU A 110 10.87 -7.10 -11.80
N GLY A 111 10.46 -8.20 -12.44
CA GLY A 111 11.03 -8.68 -13.70
C GLY A 111 12.00 -9.86 -13.59
N ASP A 112 12.01 -10.57 -12.46
CA ASP A 112 12.95 -11.68 -12.18
C ASP A 112 12.63 -12.97 -12.97
N SER A 113 11.43 -13.07 -13.57
CA SER A 113 11.02 -14.23 -14.37
C SER A 113 11.42 -14.15 -15.86
N ILE A 114 12.19 -13.13 -16.28
CA ILE A 114 12.44 -12.84 -17.72
C ILE A 114 13.93 -13.05 -18.11
N THR A 115 14.79 -13.41 -17.16
CA THR A 115 16.25 -13.46 -17.41
C THR A 115 16.74 -14.71 -18.16
N ASP A 116 15.89 -15.70 -18.42
CA ASP A 116 16.33 -16.98 -19.01
C ASP A 116 16.36 -17.01 -20.56
N GLN A 117 15.95 -15.95 -21.27
CA GLN A 117 15.82 -15.99 -22.74
C GLN A 117 16.56 -14.91 -23.54
N GLY A 118 17.45 -14.13 -22.93
CA GLY A 118 18.41 -13.30 -23.70
C GLY A 118 17.83 -12.22 -24.63
N LEU A 119 16.50 -12.05 -24.68
CA LEU A 119 15.81 -10.98 -25.40
C LEU A 119 15.49 -9.83 -24.44
N ARG A 120 15.71 -8.61 -24.95
CA ARG A 120 15.58 -7.31 -24.26
C ARG A 120 14.41 -7.26 -23.27
N LEU A 121 14.72 -6.83 -22.03
CA LEU A 121 13.79 -6.68 -20.92
C LEU A 121 12.52 -5.90 -21.32
N PRO A 122 11.33 -6.52 -21.31
CA PRO A 122 10.09 -5.81 -21.05
C PRO A 122 10.20 -5.26 -19.63
N MET A 123 10.23 -3.93 -19.46
CA MET A 123 10.33 -3.34 -18.13
C MET A 123 9.10 -3.73 -17.30
N ALA A 124 9.32 -4.49 -16.22
CA ALA A 124 8.25 -4.95 -15.37
C ALA A 124 7.49 -3.76 -14.74
N PRO A 125 6.16 -3.86 -14.57
CA PRO A 125 5.35 -2.71 -14.15
C PRO A 125 5.73 -2.19 -12.77
N GLY A 126 6.15 -3.07 -11.85
CA GLY A 126 6.62 -2.66 -10.53
C GLY A 126 7.92 -1.85 -10.61
N PHE A 127 8.84 -2.22 -11.51
CA PHE A 127 10.05 -1.44 -11.74
C PHE A 127 9.73 -0.04 -12.27
N VAL A 128 8.81 0.05 -13.24
CA VAL A 128 8.34 1.35 -13.76
C VAL A 128 7.70 2.17 -12.65
N TYR A 129 6.81 1.57 -11.86
CA TYR A 129 6.15 2.21 -10.72
C TYR A 129 7.14 2.79 -9.72
N LEU A 130 8.13 2.01 -9.26
CA LEU A 130 9.14 2.48 -8.30
C LEU A 130 9.92 3.69 -8.83
N ARG A 131 10.04 3.84 -10.15
CA ARG A 131 10.78 4.92 -10.81
C ARG A 131 9.97 6.17 -11.09
N THR A 132 8.64 6.06 -11.13
CA THR A 132 7.72 7.14 -11.54
C THR A 132 6.75 7.55 -10.43
N CYS A 133 6.52 6.74 -9.40
CA CYS A 133 5.48 7.02 -8.40
C CYS A 133 5.64 8.34 -7.65
N ARG A 134 6.88 8.84 -7.50
CA ARG A 134 7.16 10.16 -6.90
C ARG A 134 6.78 11.34 -7.78
N THR A 135 6.49 11.13 -9.07
CA THR A 135 6.05 12.18 -9.99
C THR A 135 4.53 12.27 -10.06
N PHE A 136 3.79 11.45 -9.32
CA PHE A 136 2.34 11.54 -9.27
C PHE A 136 1.92 12.75 -8.45
N HIS A 137 1.31 13.75 -9.09
CA HIS A 137 0.92 15.00 -8.41
C HIS A 137 -0.37 14.87 -7.60
N ASP A 138 -1.30 14.00 -8.03
CA ASP A 138 -2.62 13.84 -7.41
C ASP A 138 -2.62 12.66 -6.43
N THR A 139 -2.35 12.96 -5.15
CA THR A 139 -2.27 11.97 -4.08
C THR A 139 -3.61 11.30 -3.77
N TYR A 140 -4.72 12.05 -3.91
CA TYR A 140 -6.06 11.52 -3.72
C TYR A 140 -6.39 10.49 -4.80
N PHE A 141 -6.16 10.85 -6.08
CA PHE A 141 -6.37 9.92 -7.19
C PHE A 141 -5.55 8.65 -7.07
N VAL A 142 -4.25 8.75 -6.72
CA VAL A 142 -3.40 7.57 -6.54
C VAL A 142 -3.92 6.69 -5.40
N SER A 143 -4.30 7.30 -4.27
CA SER A 143 -4.88 6.59 -3.13
C SER A 143 -6.16 5.85 -3.51
N GLU A 144 -7.07 6.54 -4.22
CA GLU A 144 -8.35 5.99 -4.66
C GLU A 144 -8.15 4.83 -5.64
N VAL A 145 -7.28 4.98 -6.64
CA VAL A 145 -7.02 3.94 -7.63
C VAL A 145 -6.42 2.69 -6.99
N ILE A 146 -5.45 2.84 -6.07
CA ILE A 146 -4.85 1.70 -5.38
C ILE A 146 -5.90 1.00 -4.51
N LEU A 147 -6.70 1.75 -3.74
CA LEU A 147 -7.74 1.19 -2.90
C LEU A 147 -8.80 0.44 -3.72
N LYS A 148 -9.27 1.02 -4.83
CA LYS A 148 -10.20 0.37 -5.77
C LYS A 148 -9.63 -0.92 -6.33
N GLN A 149 -8.33 -0.97 -6.64
CA GLN A 149 -7.69 -2.20 -7.08
C GLN A 149 -7.66 -3.27 -5.99
N VAL A 150 -7.39 -2.91 -4.74
CA VAL A 150 -7.45 -3.88 -3.62
C VAL A 150 -8.85 -4.48 -3.47
N ILE A 151 -9.88 -3.63 -3.53
CA ILE A 151 -11.28 -4.05 -3.43
C ILE A 151 -11.68 -4.94 -4.62
N GLU A 152 -11.37 -4.52 -5.83
CA GLU A 152 -11.69 -5.27 -7.06
C GLU A 152 -11.02 -6.64 -7.09
N TRP A 153 -9.75 -6.73 -6.68
CA TRP A 153 -9.07 -8.01 -6.61
C TRP A 153 -9.60 -8.90 -5.49
N ALA A 154 -9.93 -8.34 -4.31
CA ALA A 154 -10.64 -9.08 -3.28
C ALA A 154 -11.99 -9.62 -3.78
N HIS A 155 -12.74 -8.81 -4.53
CA HIS A 155 -13.99 -9.24 -5.16
C HIS A 155 -13.79 -10.40 -6.14
N LYS A 156 -12.80 -10.30 -7.04
CA LYS A 156 -12.44 -11.38 -7.99
C LYS A 156 -12.00 -12.67 -7.29
N LEU A 157 -11.22 -12.55 -6.22
CA LEU A 157 -10.77 -13.70 -5.44
C LEU A 157 -11.93 -14.42 -4.75
N ALA A 158 -12.88 -13.67 -4.19
CA ALA A 158 -14.06 -14.24 -3.54
C ALA A 158 -15.01 -14.95 -4.51
N ASN A 159 -15.12 -14.45 -5.75
CA ASN A 159 -15.98 -15.04 -6.77
C ASN A 159 -15.35 -16.24 -7.49
N GLY A 160 -14.21 -16.73 -7.00
CA GLY A 160 -13.54 -17.91 -7.51
C GLY A 160 -13.05 -17.66 -8.92
N TRP A 161 -11.87 -17.05 -9.02
CA TRP A 161 -11.09 -16.87 -10.24
C TRP A 161 -11.49 -17.83 -11.37
N SER A 162 -12.24 -17.34 -12.36
CA SER A 162 -12.63 -18.14 -13.52
C SER A 162 -11.39 -18.33 -14.40
N PHE A 163 -10.68 -19.43 -14.20
CA PHE A 163 -9.81 -19.93 -15.25
C PHE A 163 -10.71 -20.29 -16.44
N ASN A 164 -10.30 -19.89 -17.65
CA ASN A 164 -10.90 -20.31 -18.92
C ASN A 164 -10.64 -21.81 -19.21
N GLY A 165 -10.64 -22.66 -18.19
CA GLY A 165 -10.57 -24.12 -18.27
C GLY A 165 -11.97 -24.72 -18.30
N PRO A 166 -12.12 -25.96 -18.80
CA PRO A 166 -13.42 -26.58 -19.00
C PRO A 166 -14.21 -26.71 -17.69
N PRO A 167 -15.56 -26.62 -17.75
CA PRO A 167 -16.42 -26.61 -16.58
C PRO A 167 -16.56 -28.03 -16.04
N GLN A 168 -15.61 -28.51 -15.26
CA GLN A 168 -15.74 -29.81 -14.61
C GLN A 168 -15.41 -29.75 -13.12
N LEU A 169 -16.45 -30.11 -12.35
CA LEU A 169 -16.51 -30.43 -10.94
C LEU A 169 -16.53 -29.23 -9.97
N LYS A 170 -17.52 -29.23 -9.07
CA LYS A 170 -17.68 -28.32 -7.92
C LYS A 170 -16.48 -28.32 -6.93
N SER A 171 -15.45 -29.12 -7.22
CA SER A 171 -14.15 -29.23 -6.54
C SER A 171 -13.19 -28.07 -6.84
N GLY A 172 -13.41 -27.32 -7.93
CA GLY A 172 -12.50 -26.23 -8.37
C GLY A 172 -12.65 -24.88 -7.65
N ARG A 173 -13.39 -24.81 -6.54
CA ARG A 173 -13.49 -23.55 -5.76
C ARG A 173 -12.25 -23.39 -4.90
N THR A 174 -11.54 -22.27 -5.07
CA THR A 174 -10.45 -21.89 -4.17
C THR A 174 -10.96 -21.90 -2.73
N PRO A 175 -10.31 -22.61 -1.79
CA PRO A 175 -10.74 -22.62 -0.40
C PRO A 175 -10.69 -21.20 0.16
N LEU A 176 -11.64 -20.86 1.04
CA LEU A 176 -11.77 -19.53 1.61
C LEU A 176 -10.46 -19.03 2.27
N SER A 177 -9.69 -19.94 2.87
CA SER A 177 -8.37 -19.65 3.44
C SER A 177 -7.35 -19.21 2.39
N CYS A 178 -7.37 -19.79 1.20
CA CYS A 178 -6.53 -19.39 0.08
C CYS A 178 -6.95 -18.01 -0.44
N ALA A 179 -8.25 -17.78 -0.60
CA ALA A 179 -8.77 -16.46 -1.00
C ALA A 179 -8.42 -15.37 0.03
N ALA A 180 -8.52 -15.65 1.32
CA ALA A 180 -8.11 -14.75 2.40
C ALA A 180 -6.61 -14.45 2.40
N SER A 181 -5.77 -15.48 2.22
CA SER A 181 -4.30 -15.30 2.11
C SER A 181 -3.93 -14.44 0.90
N MET A 182 -4.55 -14.68 -0.26
CA MET A 182 -4.33 -13.88 -1.46
C MET A 182 -4.84 -12.44 -1.28
N ALA A 183 -6.00 -12.24 -0.65
CA ALA A 183 -6.50 -10.90 -0.35
C ALA A 183 -5.59 -10.14 0.61
N HIS A 184 -4.98 -10.83 1.58
CA HIS A 184 -3.94 -10.25 2.42
C HIS A 184 -2.71 -9.84 1.60
N GLN A 185 -2.21 -10.68 0.68
CA GLN A 185 -1.10 -10.29 -0.20
C GLN A 185 -1.43 -9.10 -1.11
N VAL A 186 -2.64 -9.05 -1.66
CA VAL A 186 -3.14 -7.90 -2.45
C VAL A 186 -3.17 -6.63 -1.60
N ALA A 187 -3.63 -6.72 -0.36
CA ALA A 187 -3.66 -5.60 0.57
C ALA A 187 -2.23 -5.11 0.92
N MET A 188 -1.29 -6.03 1.11
CA MET A 188 0.12 -5.74 1.37
C MET A 188 0.78 -5.06 0.16
N LEU A 189 0.50 -5.53 -1.07
CA LEU A 189 0.96 -4.89 -2.29
C LEU A 189 0.40 -3.47 -2.41
N GLY A 190 -0.91 -3.30 -2.25
CA GLY A 190 -1.57 -2.00 -2.30
C GLY A 190 -0.96 -1.04 -1.28
N GLY A 191 -0.75 -1.50 -0.05
CA GLY A 191 -0.15 -0.66 0.97
C GLY A 191 1.32 -0.31 0.71
N GLY A 192 2.11 -1.26 0.19
CA GLY A 192 3.50 -1.00 -0.23
C GLY A 192 3.59 0.02 -1.35
N LEU A 193 2.78 -0.13 -2.41
CA LEU A 193 2.71 0.82 -3.52
C LEU A 193 2.33 2.23 -3.04
N LEU A 194 1.33 2.32 -2.16
CA LEU A 194 0.85 3.59 -1.61
C LEU A 194 1.93 4.30 -0.78
N CYS A 195 2.60 3.56 0.12
CA CYS A 195 3.67 4.08 0.97
C CYS A 195 4.83 4.65 0.15
N ILE A 196 5.16 4.04 -0.99
CA ILE A 196 6.29 4.49 -1.83
C ILE A 196 5.93 5.70 -2.70
N ALA A 197 4.67 5.85 -3.12
CA ALA A 197 4.24 6.95 -4.00
C ALA A 197 4.34 8.34 -3.37
N GLY A 198 3.89 8.50 -2.13
CA GLY A 198 3.92 9.81 -1.46
C GLY A 198 3.99 9.76 0.06
N GLY A 199 4.42 8.63 0.62
CA GLY A 199 4.77 8.51 2.04
C GLY A 199 3.63 8.94 2.98
N PRO A 200 3.94 9.72 4.03
CA PRO A 200 2.96 10.07 5.06
C PRO A 200 1.71 10.80 4.59
N LEU A 201 1.84 11.66 3.59
CA LEU A 201 0.72 12.47 3.11
C LEU A 201 -0.34 11.61 2.44
N VAL A 202 0.08 10.65 1.63
CA VAL A 202 -0.85 9.75 0.92
C VAL A 202 -1.53 8.78 1.89
N VAL A 203 -0.80 8.30 2.90
CA VAL A 203 -1.38 7.47 3.97
C VAL A 203 -2.38 8.28 4.81
N GLN A 204 -2.08 9.54 5.12
CA GLN A 204 -3.03 10.42 5.79
C GLN A 204 -4.33 10.59 4.97
N VAL A 205 -4.20 10.89 3.67
CA VAL A 205 -5.34 11.00 2.75
C VAL A 205 -6.15 9.70 2.70
N LEU A 206 -5.50 8.54 2.74
CA LEU A 206 -6.21 7.25 2.81
C LEU A 206 -7.09 7.12 4.07
N TYR A 207 -6.55 7.48 5.24
CA TYR A 207 -7.23 7.35 6.54
C TYR A 207 -8.38 8.36 6.71
N GLU A 208 -8.15 9.61 6.32
CA GLU A 208 -9.08 10.72 6.60
C GLU A 208 -10.11 10.91 5.48
N ASP A 209 -9.73 10.67 4.21
CA ASP A 209 -10.56 11.05 3.07
C ASP A 209 -10.94 9.86 2.19
N THR A 210 -9.98 9.19 1.57
CA THR A 210 -10.25 8.20 0.50
C THR A 210 -11.09 7.03 0.98
N LEU A 211 -10.70 6.39 2.08
CA LEU A 211 -11.40 5.20 2.58
C LEU A 211 -12.78 5.56 3.16
N PRO A 212 -12.93 6.57 4.04
CA PRO A 212 -14.26 6.99 4.48
C PRO A 212 -15.19 7.36 3.32
N THR A 213 -14.71 8.16 2.36
CA THR A 213 -15.52 8.57 1.20
C THR A 213 -15.96 7.37 0.36
N LEU A 214 -15.10 6.38 0.16
CA LEU A 214 -15.46 5.17 -0.58
C LEU A 214 -16.49 4.33 0.19
N LEU A 215 -16.34 4.16 1.50
CA LEU A 215 -17.30 3.43 2.34
C LEU A 215 -18.68 4.12 2.37
N LEU A 216 -18.71 5.45 2.31
CA LEU A 216 -19.94 6.24 2.25
C LEU A 216 -20.62 6.18 0.86
N SER A 217 -19.84 6.15 -0.24
CA SER A 217 -20.36 6.20 -1.63
C SER A 217 -20.53 4.85 -2.33
N ALA A 218 -20.15 3.73 -1.69
CA ALA A 218 -20.08 2.41 -2.32
C ALA A 218 -21.40 1.92 -2.98
N ARG A 219 -22.56 2.35 -2.48
CA ARG A 219 -23.88 1.96 -3.03
C ARG A 219 -24.15 2.56 -4.40
N GLU A 220 -23.64 3.76 -4.66
CA GLU A 220 -23.84 4.48 -5.93
C GLU A 220 -22.99 3.87 -7.06
N GLN A 221 -21.90 3.17 -6.69
CA GLN A 221 -20.94 2.60 -7.64
C GLN A 221 -21.15 1.10 -7.90
N SER A 222 -21.98 0.40 -7.12
CA SER A 222 -22.19 -1.06 -7.23
C SER A 222 -23.59 -1.42 -7.73
N LEU A 223 -23.69 -1.78 -9.02
CA LEU A 223 -24.94 -2.26 -9.65
C LEU A 223 -25.26 -3.74 -9.36
N LYS A 224 -24.36 -4.47 -8.68
CA LYS A 224 -24.48 -5.92 -8.46
C LYS A 224 -24.13 -6.24 -7.02
N ASP A 225 -25.06 -6.90 -6.33
CA ASP A 225 -24.91 -7.32 -4.94
C ASP A 225 -23.68 -8.22 -4.78
N PRO A 226 -22.60 -7.75 -4.09
CA PRO A 226 -21.45 -8.57 -3.81
C PRO A 226 -21.87 -9.62 -2.79
N GLY A 227 -22.01 -10.88 -3.21
CA GLY A 227 -22.40 -11.96 -2.29
C GLY A 227 -21.57 -11.98 -1.00
N PRO A 228 -22.06 -12.61 0.08
CA PRO A 228 -21.56 -12.40 1.45
C PRO A 228 -20.06 -12.67 1.64
N VAL A 229 -19.50 -13.63 0.88
CA VAL A 229 -18.06 -13.94 0.89
C VAL A 229 -17.23 -12.82 0.28
N SER A 230 -17.73 -12.19 -0.79
CA SER A 230 -17.09 -11.07 -1.46
C SER A 230 -17.05 -9.83 -0.58
N SER A 231 -18.16 -9.50 0.05
CA SER A 231 -18.24 -8.39 1.01
C SER A 231 -17.25 -8.57 2.16
N THR A 232 -17.23 -9.76 2.77
CA THR A 232 -16.30 -10.07 3.86
C THR A 232 -14.84 -9.92 3.42
N LEU A 233 -14.50 -10.43 2.24
CA LEU A 233 -13.12 -10.39 1.73
C LEU A 233 -12.67 -8.97 1.36
N GLN A 234 -13.57 -8.14 0.83
CA GLN A 234 -13.31 -6.72 0.58
C GLN A 234 -13.02 -5.97 1.88
N GLY A 235 -13.87 -6.15 2.91
CA GLY A 235 -13.68 -5.55 4.22
C GLY A 235 -12.35 -5.95 4.86
N TYR A 236 -12.04 -7.25 4.80
CA TYR A 236 -10.77 -7.81 5.25
C TYR A 236 -9.57 -7.20 4.52
N ALA A 237 -9.60 -7.11 3.19
CA ALA A 237 -8.51 -6.55 2.39
C ALA A 237 -8.29 -5.06 2.69
N MET A 238 -9.36 -4.27 2.79
CA MET A 238 -9.27 -2.85 3.15
C MET A 238 -8.64 -2.64 4.54
N ALA A 239 -9.06 -3.43 5.54
CA ALA A 239 -8.51 -3.37 6.89
C ALA A 239 -7.01 -3.69 6.93
N ASN A 240 -6.60 -4.76 6.24
CA ASN A 240 -5.19 -5.14 6.14
C ASN A 240 -4.37 -4.07 5.42
N MET A 241 -4.87 -3.49 4.34
CA MET A 241 -4.16 -2.44 3.59
C MET A 241 -3.97 -1.20 4.47
N LEU A 242 -5.05 -0.70 5.08
CA LEU A 242 -5.01 0.50 5.92
C LEU A 242 -4.07 0.32 7.11
N PHE A 243 -4.16 -0.82 7.79
CA PHE A 243 -3.28 -1.18 8.90
C PHE A 243 -1.81 -1.27 8.45
N TYR A 244 -1.55 -1.95 7.32
CA TYR A 244 -0.19 -2.13 6.82
C TYR A 244 0.46 -0.80 6.44
N CYS A 245 -0.27 0.08 5.73
CA CYS A 245 0.20 1.43 5.41
C CYS A 245 0.57 2.23 6.67
N GLY A 246 -0.34 2.24 7.66
CA GLY A 246 -0.13 3.01 8.89
C GLY A 246 1.01 2.44 9.75
N SER A 247 1.12 1.12 9.85
CA SER A 247 2.16 0.46 10.64
C SER A 247 3.56 0.59 10.02
N LEU A 248 3.69 0.48 8.70
CA LEU A 248 4.95 0.72 7.99
C LEU A 248 5.48 2.14 8.22
N LEU A 249 4.58 3.11 8.27
CA LEU A 249 4.94 4.51 8.31
C LEU A 249 5.16 5.03 9.73
N TRP A 250 4.24 4.72 10.64
CA TRP A 250 4.24 5.28 11.99
C TRP A 250 4.78 4.34 13.06
N GLY A 251 4.98 3.06 12.73
CA GLY A 251 5.55 2.07 13.63
C GLY A 251 4.71 1.76 14.89
N ALA A 252 5.22 0.82 15.67
CA ALA A 252 4.61 0.36 16.91
C ALA A 252 5.04 1.18 18.14
N ASP A 253 6.24 1.76 18.15
CA ASP A 253 6.80 2.37 19.36
C ASP A 253 6.82 3.90 19.31
N ARG A 254 6.47 4.52 20.44
CA ARG A 254 6.46 5.98 20.67
C ARG A 254 7.87 6.52 20.93
N SER A 255 8.83 5.65 21.26
CA SER A 255 10.16 6.02 21.80
C SER A 255 11.23 6.31 20.74
N SER A 256 10.98 6.01 19.46
CA SER A 256 11.99 6.16 18.42
C SER A 256 12.33 7.63 18.15
N PRO A 257 13.62 8.02 18.11
CA PRO A 257 14.04 9.40 17.79
C PRO A 257 13.60 9.84 16.39
N VAL A 258 13.25 8.89 15.50
CA VAL A 258 12.68 9.15 14.16
C VAL A 258 11.31 9.83 14.26
N MET A 259 10.53 9.54 15.31
CA MET A 259 9.18 10.09 15.53
C MET A 259 9.16 11.60 15.80
N LYS A 260 10.33 12.22 16.07
CA LYS A 260 10.50 13.67 16.23
C LYS A 260 10.48 14.44 14.90
N LEU A 261 10.47 13.75 13.75
CA LEU A 261 10.21 14.36 12.45
C LEU A 261 8.75 14.85 12.40
N SER A 262 8.54 16.11 12.05
CA SER A 262 7.26 16.85 12.08
C SER A 262 6.09 16.18 11.34
N PHE A 263 6.36 15.18 10.50
CA PHE A 263 5.36 14.42 9.75
C PHE A 263 4.81 13.19 10.51
N LEU A 264 5.59 12.61 11.43
CA LEU A 264 5.18 11.46 12.26
C LEU A 264 4.40 11.89 13.50
N SER A 265 4.51 13.16 13.93
CA SER A 265 3.72 13.74 15.02
C SER A 265 2.22 13.85 14.71
N ARG A 266 1.82 13.72 13.44
CA ARG A 266 0.41 13.72 13.02
C ARG A 266 -0.31 12.40 13.28
N ARG A 267 0.41 11.29 13.52
CA ARG A 267 -0.18 9.95 13.75
C ARG A 267 -1.36 9.99 14.73
N PRO A 268 -1.25 10.55 15.95
CA PRO A 268 -2.33 10.50 16.92
C PRO A 268 -3.61 11.18 16.41
N ARG A 269 -3.48 12.27 15.64
CA ARG A 269 -4.62 12.97 15.05
C ARG A 269 -5.27 12.12 13.96
N VAL A 270 -4.49 11.58 13.03
CA VAL A 270 -5.00 10.82 11.88
C VAL A 270 -5.70 9.54 12.34
N VAL A 271 -5.05 8.78 13.24
CA VAL A 271 -5.64 7.55 13.80
C VAL A 271 -6.89 7.88 14.62
N ARG A 272 -6.87 8.95 15.42
CA ARG A 272 -8.05 9.40 16.18
C ARG A 272 -9.22 9.77 15.29
N ASN A 273 -9.00 10.56 14.24
CA ASN A 273 -10.05 10.96 13.32
C ASN A 273 -10.70 9.73 12.66
N HIS A 274 -9.89 8.75 12.28
CA HIS A 274 -10.40 7.50 11.71
C HIS A 274 -11.16 6.64 12.74
N MET A 275 -10.70 6.57 13.99
CA MET A 275 -11.43 5.89 15.08
C MET A 275 -12.75 6.60 15.41
N ASP A 276 -12.77 7.94 15.42
CA ASP A 276 -13.98 8.74 15.62
C ASP A 276 -14.98 8.50 14.48
N PHE A 277 -14.53 8.34 13.23
CA PHE A 277 -15.37 7.91 12.11
C PHE A 277 -15.97 6.51 12.35
N ILE A 278 -15.16 5.52 12.74
CA ILE A 278 -15.65 4.17 13.05
C ILE A 278 -16.71 4.21 14.16
N ALA A 279 -16.43 4.92 15.25
CA ALA A 279 -17.37 5.08 16.35
C ALA A 279 -18.66 5.76 15.90
N GLY A 280 -18.59 6.82 15.09
CA GLY A 280 -19.76 7.53 14.57
C GLY A 280 -20.66 6.64 13.70
N VAL A 281 -20.07 5.74 12.91
CA VAL A 281 -20.85 4.74 12.15
C VAL A 281 -21.49 3.71 13.07
N LEU A 282 -20.76 3.17 14.05
CA LEU A 282 -21.27 2.16 14.98
C LEU A 282 -22.40 2.70 15.88
N ASP A 283 -22.36 3.99 16.21
CA ASP A 283 -23.38 4.70 16.99
C ASP A 283 -24.60 5.12 16.13
N GLY A 284 -24.58 4.84 14.82
CA GLY A 284 -25.66 5.17 13.89
C GLY A 284 -25.72 6.63 13.46
N HIS A 285 -24.75 7.47 13.85
CA HIS A 285 -24.66 8.87 13.42
C HIS A 285 -24.25 9.03 11.96
N ILE A 286 -23.57 8.03 11.40
CA ILE A 286 -23.07 8.04 10.02
C ILE A 286 -23.67 6.85 9.28
N LEU A 287 -24.36 7.13 8.17
CA LEU A 287 -24.91 6.11 7.28
C LEU A 287 -23.87 5.69 6.26
N LEU A 288 -23.66 4.38 6.12
CA LEU A 288 -22.74 3.81 5.14
C LEU A 288 -23.43 3.47 3.82
N GLY A 289 -22.66 3.53 2.74
CA GLY A 289 -23.07 3.03 1.42
C GLY A 289 -22.61 1.59 1.14
N CYS A 290 -21.70 1.04 1.94
CA CYS A 290 -21.19 -0.32 1.73
C CYS A 290 -22.07 -1.41 2.37
N ASP A 291 -21.87 -2.66 1.94
CA ASP A 291 -22.56 -3.82 2.51
C ASP A 291 -22.23 -3.98 4.02
N PRO A 292 -23.21 -4.28 4.89
CA PRO A 292 -22.98 -4.47 6.33
C PRO A 292 -21.93 -5.55 6.66
N GLY A 293 -21.82 -6.60 5.85
CA GLY A 293 -20.78 -7.63 6.00
C GLY A 293 -19.38 -7.09 5.69
N THR A 294 -19.26 -6.21 4.68
CA THR A 294 -18.01 -5.48 4.38
C THR A 294 -17.60 -4.61 5.56
N TRP A 295 -18.54 -3.86 6.12
CA TRP A 295 -18.27 -2.99 7.29
C TRP A 295 -17.85 -3.78 8.52
N LYS A 296 -18.60 -4.84 8.86
CA LYS A 296 -18.28 -5.72 9.98
C LYS A 296 -16.88 -6.33 9.83
N ALA A 297 -16.58 -6.90 8.67
CA ALA A 297 -15.27 -7.50 8.40
C ALA A 297 -14.13 -6.48 8.48
N TYR A 298 -14.35 -5.27 7.96
CA TYR A 298 -13.40 -4.17 8.04
C TYR A 298 -13.09 -3.78 9.48
N VAL A 299 -14.11 -3.48 10.29
CA VAL A 299 -13.92 -3.01 11.68
C VAL A 299 -13.33 -4.10 12.56
N SER A 300 -13.89 -5.32 12.53
CA SER A 300 -13.37 -6.45 13.32
C SER A 300 -11.90 -6.70 13.01
N GLN A 301 -11.52 -6.78 11.72
CA GLN A 301 -10.14 -7.04 11.33
C GLN A 301 -9.21 -5.87 11.67
N PHE A 302 -9.62 -4.63 11.42
CA PHE A 302 -8.78 -3.46 11.72
C PHE A 302 -8.54 -3.32 13.23
N MET A 303 -9.58 -3.48 14.05
CA MET A 303 -9.44 -3.48 15.52
C MET A 303 -8.56 -4.62 16.01
N PHE A 304 -8.74 -5.83 15.48
CA PHE A 304 -7.88 -6.97 15.81
C PHE A 304 -6.41 -6.66 15.54
N LEU A 305 -6.09 -6.10 14.37
CA LEU A 305 -4.71 -5.76 14.00
C LEU A 305 -4.14 -4.66 14.91
N VAL A 306 -4.90 -3.60 15.21
CA VAL A 306 -4.47 -2.51 16.09
C VAL A 306 -4.17 -3.02 17.51
N VAL A 307 -5.13 -3.74 18.10
CA VAL A 307 -5.06 -4.33 19.44
C VAL A 307 -3.86 -5.28 19.56
N LYS A 308 -3.66 -6.14 18.56
CA LYS A 308 -2.63 -7.17 18.61
C LYS A 308 -1.22 -6.64 18.34
N PHE A 309 -1.06 -5.76 17.36
CA PHE A 309 0.27 -5.44 16.81
C PHE A 309 0.74 -4.01 17.12
N VAL A 310 -0.16 -3.06 17.31
CA VAL A 310 0.19 -1.66 17.64
C VAL A 310 -0.67 -1.11 18.79
N PRO A 311 -0.72 -1.80 19.95
CA PRO A 311 -1.56 -1.41 21.08
C PRO A 311 -1.23 0.01 21.58
N SER A 312 -0.02 0.50 21.34
CA SER A 312 0.42 1.86 21.69
C SER A 312 -0.36 2.98 20.98
N TRP A 313 -1.18 2.67 19.97
CA TRP A 313 -2.03 3.63 19.28
C TRP A 313 -3.28 3.97 20.09
N LEU A 314 -3.75 3.05 20.93
CA LEU A 314 -5.02 3.13 21.64
C LEU A 314 -5.06 4.18 22.77
N PRO A 315 -3.99 4.41 23.55
CA PRO A 315 -4.03 5.41 24.62
C PRO A 315 -4.21 6.87 24.15
N ASP A 316 -4.01 7.16 22.85
CA ASP A 316 -4.22 8.50 22.29
C ASP A 316 -5.66 8.75 21.80
N ILE A 317 -6.50 7.71 21.88
CA ILE A 317 -7.90 7.73 21.44
C ILE A 317 -8.78 8.13 22.62
N LYS A 318 -9.84 8.89 22.34
CA LYS A 318 -10.78 9.33 23.37
C LYS A 318 -11.47 8.11 23.98
N LEU A 319 -11.67 8.12 25.30
CA LEU A 319 -12.35 7.04 26.01
C LEU A 319 -13.76 6.78 25.46
N ASP A 320 -14.51 7.84 25.15
CA ASP A 320 -15.86 7.73 24.56
C ASP A 320 -15.85 6.97 23.23
N THR A 321 -14.91 7.29 22.34
CA THR A 321 -14.70 6.59 21.07
C THR A 321 -14.42 5.11 21.28
N LEU A 322 -13.53 4.76 22.22
CA LEU A 322 -13.22 3.36 22.54
C LEU A 322 -14.43 2.61 23.10
N LYS A 323 -15.24 3.25 23.96
CA LYS A 323 -16.49 2.67 24.50
C LYS A 323 -17.49 2.35 23.38
N LYS A 324 -17.71 3.28 22.45
CA LYS A 324 -18.61 3.10 21.31
C LYS A 324 -18.16 1.96 20.41
N ILE A 325 -16.87 1.89 20.11
CA ILE A 325 -16.32 0.79 19.30
C ILE A 325 -16.48 -0.55 20.03
N ALA A 326 -16.15 -0.61 21.33
CA ALA A 326 -16.32 -1.82 22.12
C ALA A 326 -17.79 -2.28 22.20
N ALA A 327 -18.73 -1.35 22.34
CA ALA A 327 -20.16 -1.66 22.30
C ALA A 327 -20.59 -2.24 20.95
N GLY A 328 -20.14 -1.63 19.84
CA GLY A 328 -20.38 -2.14 18.49
C GLY A 328 -19.82 -3.56 18.28
N LEU A 329 -18.59 -3.82 18.71
CA LEU A 329 -17.98 -5.15 18.66
C LEU A 329 -18.76 -6.19 19.48
N ARG A 330 -19.21 -5.83 20.69
CA ARG A 330 -20.06 -6.71 21.52
C ARG A 330 -21.39 -7.02 20.84
N SER A 331 -22.00 -6.06 20.14
CA SER A 331 -23.24 -6.28 19.37
C SER A 331 -23.07 -7.31 18.24
N TRP A 332 -21.82 -7.55 17.80
CA TRP A 332 -21.45 -8.54 16.81
C TRP A 332 -20.90 -9.85 17.41
N HIS A 333 -21.00 -10.00 18.73
CA HIS A 333 -20.46 -11.11 19.52
C HIS A 333 -18.92 -11.21 19.54
N GLU A 334 -18.21 -10.11 19.28
CA GLU A 334 -16.75 -10.01 19.34
C GLU A 334 -16.28 -9.56 20.75
N HIS A 335 -16.70 -10.29 21.78
CA HIS A 335 -16.51 -9.91 23.18
C HIS A 335 -15.04 -9.81 23.58
N ASP A 336 -14.23 -10.80 23.20
CA ASP A 336 -12.80 -10.84 23.54
C ASP A 336 -12.03 -9.67 22.93
N LEU A 337 -12.39 -9.30 21.69
CA LEU A 337 -11.80 -8.16 20.99
C LEU A 337 -12.22 -6.84 21.65
N ALA A 338 -13.48 -6.71 22.02
CA ALA A 338 -14.00 -5.53 22.71
C ALA A 338 -13.32 -5.32 24.09
N LEU A 339 -13.13 -6.40 24.85
CA LEU A 339 -12.39 -6.36 26.12
C LEU A 339 -10.92 -5.99 25.89
N SER A 340 -10.27 -6.69 24.96
CA SER A 340 -8.88 -6.43 24.57
C SER A 340 -8.62 -5.00 24.11
N LEU A 341 -9.59 -4.36 23.46
CA LEU A 341 -9.54 -2.96 23.04
C LEU A 341 -9.54 -2.01 24.23
N LEU A 342 -10.45 -2.21 25.19
CA LEU A 342 -10.57 -1.36 26.38
C LEU A 342 -9.38 -1.53 27.33
N GLU A 343 -8.90 -2.77 27.54
CA GLU A 343 -7.71 -3.05 28.37
C GLU A 343 -6.47 -2.29 27.88
N ARG A 344 -6.31 -2.18 26.56
CA ARG A 344 -5.17 -1.49 25.93
C ARG A 344 -5.40 0.01 25.72
N GLY A 345 -6.61 0.50 26.00
CA GLY A 345 -6.98 1.93 25.90
C GLY A 345 -6.37 2.82 26.98
N GLY A 346 -5.75 2.24 28.01
CA GLY A 346 -5.11 2.94 29.11
C GLY A 346 -5.92 2.91 30.42
N PRO A 347 -5.41 3.50 31.51
CA PRO A 347 -5.96 3.33 32.86
C PRO A 347 -7.44 3.70 33.00
N GLN A 348 -7.88 4.76 32.31
CA GLN A 348 -9.28 5.20 32.34
C GLN A 348 -10.24 4.27 31.58
N ALA A 349 -9.73 3.48 30.63
CA ALA A 349 -10.53 2.49 29.91
C ALA A 349 -10.65 1.18 30.71
N ILE A 350 -9.65 0.84 31.53
CA ILE A 350 -9.66 -0.35 32.40
C ILE A 350 -10.77 -0.26 33.45
N SER A 351 -11.10 0.92 33.99
CA SER A 351 -12.20 1.05 34.95
C SER A 351 -13.55 0.65 34.33
N VAL A 352 -13.74 0.90 33.04
CA VAL A 352 -14.93 0.50 32.28
C VAL A 352 -14.99 -1.01 32.08
N VAL A 353 -13.84 -1.67 31.94
CA VAL A 353 -13.77 -3.13 31.86
C VAL A 353 -14.26 -3.73 33.17
N VAL A 354 -13.78 -3.21 34.30
CA VAL A 354 -14.16 -3.66 35.65
C VAL A 354 -15.67 -3.48 35.87
N GLU A 355 -16.24 -2.35 35.45
CA GLU A 355 -17.70 -2.10 35.50
C GLU A 355 -18.52 -3.06 34.63
N THR A 356 -17.93 -3.69 33.61
CA THR A 356 -18.65 -4.65 32.75
C THR A 356 -18.59 -6.10 33.22
N PHE A 357 -17.81 -6.39 34.26
CA PHE A 357 -17.74 -7.71 34.92
C PHE A 357 -18.49 -7.74 36.26
N LEU A 358 -18.89 -6.58 36.77
CA LEU A 358 -19.80 -6.41 37.90
C LEU A 358 -21.25 -6.35 37.39
#